data_AF-A0A314YDH9-F1
#
_entry.id   AF-A0A314YDH9-F1
#
_cell.length_a   1.000
_cell.length_b   1.000
_cell.length_c   1.000
_cell.angle_alpha   90.00
_cell.angle_beta   90.00
_cell.angle_gamma   90.00
#
_symmetry.space_group_name_H-M   'P 1'
#
loop_
_entity.id
_entity.type
_entity.pdbx_description
1 polymer ?
#
loop_
_entity_poly.entity_id
_entity_poly.type
_entity_poly.pdbx_seq_one_letter_code
_entity_poly.pdbx_strand_id
1 'polypeptide(L)'
;MWTALNHGGRTVFLEEDKSWIEQIQQKLPNLEAYHVSYDTKVHQADKLMETGMKEECKVVGDPRFSKCELALKNWPSEVYDIEWDLIMVDAPTGYFDGAPGRMSAIYTAGLLGRNREEGETDVFVHDVDRNVEDKFSKAFLCEGYLREQEGRIRHFTIPSHRARLGRPFCP
;
A
#
# COMPACT_ATOMS: atom_id res chain seq x y z
N MET A 1 -10.97 -0.42 -16.95
CA MET A 1 -9.72 -1.11 -17.35
C MET A 1 -9.37 -2.20 -16.34
N TRP A 2 -9.04 -1.86 -15.09
CA TRP A 2 -8.63 -2.85 -14.07
C TRP A 2 -9.67 -3.96 -13.80
N THR A 3 -10.94 -3.62 -13.62
CA THR A 3 -12.02 -4.60 -13.45
C THR A 3 -12.17 -5.55 -14.65
N ALA A 4 -11.80 -5.10 -15.86
CA ALA A 4 -11.85 -5.94 -17.07
C ALA A 4 -10.61 -6.83 -17.21
N LEU A 5 -9.46 -6.42 -16.65
CA LEU A 5 -8.24 -7.21 -16.64
C LEU A 5 -8.29 -8.34 -15.60
N ASN A 6 -9.02 -8.14 -14.50
CA ASN A 6 -9.19 -9.12 -13.43
C ASN A 6 -10.45 -9.98 -13.62
N HIS A 7 -10.55 -10.70 -14.74
CA HIS A 7 -11.74 -11.47 -15.07
C HIS A 7 -11.98 -12.61 -14.06
N GLY A 8 -13.13 -12.58 -13.38
CA GLY A 8 -13.49 -13.56 -12.35
C GLY A 8 -12.85 -13.33 -10.98
N GLY A 9 -11.97 -12.32 -10.86
CA GLY A 9 -11.43 -11.88 -9.59
C GLY A 9 -12.18 -10.68 -9.02
N ARG A 10 -11.80 -10.28 -7.81
CA ARG A 10 -12.33 -9.10 -7.13
C ARG A 10 -11.35 -7.93 -7.26
N THR A 11 -11.88 -6.76 -7.61
CA THR A 11 -11.08 -5.52 -7.70
C THR A 11 -11.72 -4.46 -6.81
N VAL A 12 -10.94 -3.92 -5.88
CA VAL A 12 -11.38 -2.90 -4.93
C VAL A 12 -10.53 -1.66 -5.09
N PHE A 13 -11.16 -0.50 -5.13
CA PHE A 13 -10.49 0.81 -5.14
C PHE A 13 -10.60 1.48 -3.78
N LEU A 14 -9.47 1.99 -3.28
CA LEU A 14 -9.44 2.89 -2.12
C LEU A 14 -9.08 4.27 -2.64
N GLU A 15 -10.01 5.20 -2.53
CA GLU A 15 -9.94 6.50 -3.22
C GLU A 15 -10.19 7.65 -2.24
N GLU A 16 -9.42 8.73 -2.38
CA GLU A 16 -9.55 9.93 -1.56
C GLU A 16 -10.51 10.96 -2.14
N ASP A 17 -10.76 10.93 -3.45
CA ASP A 17 -11.73 11.80 -4.11
C ASP A 17 -13.13 11.15 -4.18
N LYS A 18 -14.00 11.53 -3.24
CA LYS A 18 -15.41 11.11 -3.23
C LYS A 18 -16.15 11.46 -4.53
N SER A 19 -15.85 12.62 -5.13
CA SER A 19 -16.52 13.05 -6.36
C SER A 19 -16.13 12.18 -7.56
N TRP A 20 -14.88 11.70 -7.59
CA TRP A 20 -14.44 10.72 -8.57
C TRP A 20 -15.22 9.41 -8.43
N ILE A 21 -15.39 8.92 -7.20
CA ILE A 21 -16.15 7.69 -6.92
C ILE A 21 -17.59 7.82 -7.45
N GLU A 22 -18.27 8.91 -7.12
CA GLU A 22 -19.65 9.16 -7.57
C GLU A 22 -19.75 9.21 -9.10
N GLN A 23 -18.80 9.87 -9.77
CA GLN A 23 -18.76 9.95 -11.23
C GLN A 23 -18.47 8.61 -11.91
N ILE A 24 -17.53 7.82 -11.38
CA ILE A 24 -17.15 6.56 -12.00
C ILE A 24 -18.21 5.48 -11.77
N GLN A 25 -18.90 5.48 -10.63
CA GLN A 25 -20.00 4.55 -10.35
C GLN A 25 -21.20 4.74 -11.28
N GLN A 26 -21.45 5.97 -11.76
CA GLN A 26 -22.46 6.20 -12.80
C GLN A 26 -22.10 5.51 -14.12
N LYS A 27 -20.80 5.39 -14.44
CA LYS A 27 -20.29 4.76 -15.66
C LYS A 27 -20.10 3.26 -15.51
N LEU A 28 -19.72 2.82 -14.32
CA LEU A 28 -19.42 1.44 -13.95
C LEU A 28 -20.15 1.10 -12.63
N PRO A 29 -21.45 0.78 -12.68
CA PRO A 29 -22.25 0.56 -11.46
C PRO A 29 -21.77 -0.58 -10.57
N ASN A 30 -21.05 -1.54 -11.15
CA ASN A 30 -20.50 -2.70 -10.42
C ASN A 30 -19.06 -2.45 -9.92
N LEU A 31 -18.54 -1.22 -10.01
CA LEU A 31 -17.23 -0.87 -9.48
C LEU A 31 -17.29 -0.83 -7.95
N GLU A 32 -16.49 -1.67 -7.31
CA GLU A 32 -16.31 -1.64 -5.87
C GLU A 32 -15.24 -0.60 -5.51
N ALA A 33 -15.66 0.47 -4.84
CA ALA A 33 -14.78 1.56 -4.43
C ALA A 33 -15.19 2.11 -3.06
N TYR A 34 -14.19 2.38 -2.22
CA TYR A 34 -14.37 2.96 -0.90
C TYR A 34 -13.66 4.30 -0.81
N HIS A 35 -14.39 5.28 -0.29
CA HIS A 35 -13.81 6.56 0.08
C HIS A 35 -12.97 6.39 1.34
N VAL A 36 -11.69 6.74 1.27
CA VAL A 36 -10.75 6.68 2.40
C VAL A 36 -10.04 8.02 2.57
N SER A 37 -9.57 8.30 3.78
CA SER A 37 -8.79 9.51 4.07
C SER A 37 -7.35 9.16 4.41
N TYR A 38 -6.42 9.96 3.88
CA TYR A 38 -5.00 9.89 4.16
C TYR A 38 -4.56 11.12 4.96
N ASP A 39 -4.13 10.89 6.19
CA ASP A 39 -3.85 11.99 7.13
C ASP A 39 -2.39 12.48 7.06
N THR A 40 -1.47 11.65 6.56
CA THR A 40 -0.06 12.00 6.42
C THR A 40 0.17 12.94 5.25
N LYS A 41 1.09 13.90 5.41
CA LYS A 41 1.41 14.92 4.41
C LYS A 41 2.83 14.78 3.89
N VAL A 42 3.06 15.15 2.63
CA VAL A 42 4.38 15.02 1.97
C VAL A 42 5.51 15.65 2.78
N HIS A 43 5.31 16.83 3.37
CA HIS A 43 6.33 17.48 4.22
C HIS A 43 6.70 16.71 5.50
N GLN A 44 5.91 15.70 5.88
CA GLN A 44 6.18 14.85 7.04
C GLN A 44 7.05 13.63 6.69
N ALA A 45 7.42 13.45 5.42
CA ALA A 45 8.12 12.27 4.91
C ALA A 45 9.38 11.91 5.71
N ASP A 46 10.27 12.87 5.98
CA ASP A 46 11.52 12.58 6.68
C ASP A 46 11.27 12.07 8.11
N LYS A 47 10.37 12.73 8.85
CA LYS A 47 9.98 12.29 10.20
C LYS A 47 9.31 10.91 10.17
N LEU A 48 8.45 10.66 9.19
CA LEU A 48 7.75 9.39 9.05
C LEU A 48 8.71 8.25 8.67
N MET A 49 9.76 8.54 7.88
CA MET A 49 10.82 7.60 7.59
C MET A 49 11.55 7.19 8.89
N GLU A 50 11.93 8.15 9.72
CA GLU A 50 12.56 7.89 11.03
C GLU A 50 11.66 7.05 11.94
N THR A 51 10.36 7.39 12.03
CA THR A 51 9.39 6.59 12.80
C THR A 51 9.25 5.18 12.25
N GLY A 52 9.18 5.03 10.92
CA GLY A 52 9.05 3.73 10.25
C GLY A 52 10.23 2.79 10.48
N MET A 53 11.42 3.31 10.77
CA MET A 53 12.62 2.51 11.03
C MET A 53 12.68 1.89 12.43
N LYS A 54 11.78 2.30 13.34
CA LYS A 54 11.73 1.79 14.71
C LYS A 54 11.17 0.36 14.77
N GLU A 55 11.52 -0.35 15.85
CA GLU A 55 11.15 -1.76 16.02
C GLU A 55 9.63 -1.99 16.04
N GLU A 56 8.84 -1.04 16.55
CA GLU A 56 7.37 -1.13 16.52
C GLU A 56 6.79 -1.19 15.09
N CYS A 57 7.51 -0.68 14.09
CA CYS A 57 7.13 -0.70 12.69
C CYS A 57 7.66 -1.93 11.93
N LYS A 58 8.42 -2.80 12.60
CA LYS A 58 8.90 -4.07 12.05
C LYS A 58 8.04 -5.26 12.50
N VAL A 59 7.05 -5.02 13.36
CA VAL A 59 6.10 -6.04 13.83
C VAL A 59 5.08 -6.33 12.72
N VAL A 60 5.13 -7.55 12.18
CA VAL A 60 4.12 -8.01 11.22
C VAL A 60 2.87 -8.44 11.97
N GLY A 61 1.73 -7.92 11.54
CA GLY A 61 0.43 -8.21 12.12
C GLY A 61 -0.66 -7.47 11.36
N ASP A 62 -1.89 -7.56 11.87
CA ASP A 62 -3.03 -6.84 11.33
C ASP A 62 -2.80 -5.31 11.47
N PRO A 63 -2.84 -4.55 10.35
CA PRO A 63 -2.64 -3.10 10.37
C PRO A 63 -3.55 -2.36 11.35
N ARG A 64 -4.79 -2.84 11.57
CA ARG A 64 -5.78 -2.24 12.49
C ARG A 64 -5.25 -2.11 13.91
N PHE A 65 -4.35 -3.01 14.32
CA PHE A 65 -3.77 -3.05 15.67
C PHE A 65 -2.29 -2.64 15.70
N SER A 66 -1.73 -2.21 14.58
CA SER A 66 -0.31 -1.83 14.50
C SER A 66 -0.02 -0.61 15.38
N LYS A 67 1.13 -0.67 16.08
CA LYS A 67 1.65 0.48 16.84
C LYS A 67 2.38 1.50 15.96
N CYS A 68 2.70 1.12 14.72
CA CYS A 68 3.38 2.01 13.79
C CYS A 68 2.45 3.14 13.33
N GLU A 69 2.96 4.37 13.29
CA GLU A 69 2.24 5.55 12.81
C GLU A 69 1.93 5.46 11.30
N LEU A 70 2.75 4.74 10.54
CA LEU A 70 2.56 4.55 9.10
C LEU A 70 1.39 3.62 8.75
N ALA A 71 0.91 2.79 9.68
CA ALA A 71 -0.19 1.87 9.41
C ALA A 71 -1.53 2.61 9.33
N LEU A 72 -2.17 2.53 8.16
CA LEU A 72 -3.55 2.92 7.95
C LEU A 72 -4.50 1.92 8.64
N LYS A 73 -5.45 2.47 9.42
CA LYS A 73 -6.34 1.74 10.33
C LYS A 73 -7.83 1.98 10.06
N ASN A 74 -8.13 2.93 9.19
CA ASN A 74 -9.46 3.48 8.90
C ASN A 74 -10.05 3.00 7.57
N TRP A 75 -9.47 1.99 6.92
CA TRP A 75 -10.08 1.34 5.77
C TRP A 75 -11.24 0.39 6.16
N PRO A 76 -12.11 0.01 5.21
CA PRO A 76 -13.12 -1.02 5.42
C PRO A 76 -12.49 -2.33 5.92
N SER A 77 -13.17 -3.04 6.83
CA SER A 77 -12.64 -4.27 7.46
C SER A 77 -12.21 -5.31 6.43
N GLU A 78 -13.00 -5.45 5.36
CA GLU A 78 -12.79 -6.42 4.30
C GLU A 78 -11.45 -6.27 3.58
N VAL A 79 -10.90 -5.05 3.52
CA VAL A 79 -9.58 -4.80 2.93
C VAL A 79 -8.48 -5.47 3.75
N TYR A 80 -8.61 -5.54 5.07
CA TYR A 80 -7.65 -6.19 5.95
C TYR A 80 -7.86 -7.71 6.05
N ASP A 81 -9.08 -8.17 5.81
CA ASP A 81 -9.47 -9.57 5.96
C ASP A 81 -9.17 -10.40 4.69
N ILE A 82 -8.95 -9.74 3.54
CA ILE A 82 -8.60 -10.38 2.26
C ILE A 82 -7.09 -10.50 2.11
N GLU A 83 -6.65 -11.67 1.65
CA GLU A 83 -5.29 -11.86 1.13
C GLU A 83 -5.24 -11.41 -0.33
N TRP A 84 -4.61 -10.26 -0.57
CA TRP A 84 -4.50 -9.70 -1.90
C TRP A 84 -3.37 -10.36 -2.69
N ASP A 85 -3.67 -10.83 -3.89
CA ASP A 85 -2.64 -11.29 -4.83
C ASP A 85 -1.83 -10.12 -5.38
N LEU A 86 -2.49 -8.99 -5.65
CA LEU A 86 -1.88 -7.79 -6.21
C LEU A 86 -2.39 -6.53 -5.52
N ILE A 87 -1.49 -5.61 -5.19
CA ILE A 87 -1.79 -4.26 -4.69
C ILE A 87 -1.08 -3.22 -5.56
N MET A 88 -1.84 -2.25 -6.08
CA MET A 88 -1.29 -1.08 -6.79
C MET A 88 -1.38 0.16 -5.89
N VAL A 89 -0.24 0.75 -5.57
CA VAL A 89 -0.16 2.02 -4.85
C VAL A 89 0.03 3.15 -5.86
N ASP A 90 -1.10 3.70 -6.31
CA ASP A 90 -1.16 4.86 -7.21
C ASP A 90 -1.96 6.06 -6.62
N ALA A 91 -2.13 6.07 -5.31
CA ALA A 91 -2.74 7.15 -4.55
C ALA A 91 -2.18 7.13 -3.12
N PRO A 92 -2.25 8.24 -2.37
CA PRO A 92 -2.83 9.54 -2.72
C PRO A 92 -1.97 10.41 -3.65
N THR A 93 -2.51 11.60 -3.92
CA THR A 93 -2.06 12.63 -4.86
C THR A 93 -0.57 12.99 -4.82
N GLY A 94 -0.01 13.29 -3.64
CA GLY A 94 1.44 13.42 -3.42
C GLY A 94 2.22 14.50 -4.20
N TYR A 95 1.60 15.45 -4.92
CA TYR A 95 2.33 16.39 -5.80
C TYR A 95 2.76 17.72 -5.15
N PHE A 96 2.41 17.99 -3.88
CA PHE A 96 2.86 19.18 -3.14
C PHE A 96 2.99 18.89 -1.64
N ASP A 97 3.74 19.71 -0.91
CA ASP A 97 4.10 19.50 0.50
C ASP A 97 2.91 19.29 1.44
N GLY A 98 1.79 19.98 1.20
CA GLY A 98 0.55 19.87 1.97
C GLY A 98 -0.41 18.76 1.49
N ALA A 99 -0.10 18.10 0.38
CA ALA A 99 -0.89 16.99 -0.14
C ALA A 99 -0.74 15.76 0.75
N PRO A 100 -1.74 14.88 0.78
CA PRO A 100 -1.53 13.54 1.31
C PRO A 100 -0.48 12.79 0.47
N GLY A 101 0.44 12.09 1.14
CA GLY A 101 1.56 11.39 0.52
C GLY A 101 1.42 9.86 0.58
N ARG A 102 2.13 9.14 -0.30
CA ARG A 102 2.02 7.66 -0.41
C ARG A 102 2.72 6.88 0.70
N MET A 103 3.38 7.54 1.65
CA MET A 103 4.13 6.92 2.75
C MET A 103 3.35 5.82 3.46
N SER A 104 2.17 6.15 3.98
CA SER A 104 1.34 5.22 4.75
C SER A 104 0.71 4.15 3.85
N ALA A 105 0.36 4.49 2.60
CA ALA A 105 -0.19 3.54 1.64
C ALA A 105 0.83 2.46 1.26
N ILE A 106 2.08 2.86 0.96
CA ILE A 106 3.21 1.97 0.67
C ILE A 106 3.48 1.05 1.87
N TYR A 107 3.57 1.62 3.07
CA TYR A 107 3.82 0.84 4.28
C TYR A 107 2.70 -0.18 4.54
N THR A 108 1.44 0.24 4.50
CA THR A 108 0.29 -0.66 4.74
C THR A 108 0.19 -1.75 3.68
N ALA A 109 0.43 -1.46 2.40
CA ALA A 109 0.45 -2.47 1.34
C ALA A 109 1.48 -3.58 1.64
N GLY A 110 2.69 -3.18 2.05
CA GLY A 110 3.72 -4.12 2.49
C GLY A 110 3.31 -4.90 3.74
N LEU A 111 2.62 -4.28 4.70
CA LEU A 111 2.19 -4.96 5.93
C LEU A 111 1.09 -6.00 5.64
N LEU A 112 0.13 -5.67 4.76
CA LEU A 112 -0.90 -6.60 4.29
C LEU A 112 -0.27 -7.83 3.61
N GLY A 113 0.62 -7.60 2.64
CA GLY A 113 1.30 -8.70 1.93
C GLY A 113 2.12 -9.60 2.85
N ARG A 114 2.74 -9.03 3.90
CA ARG A 114 3.48 -9.83 4.90
C ARG A 114 2.56 -10.59 5.86
N ASN A 115 1.38 -10.04 6.18
CA ASN A 115 0.45 -10.58 7.18
C ASN A 115 -0.49 -11.67 6.63
N ARG A 116 -0.44 -11.97 5.33
CA ARG A 116 -1.12 -13.14 4.76
C ARG A 116 -0.59 -14.45 5.38
N GLU A 117 -1.38 -15.51 5.35
CA GLU A 117 -1.07 -16.83 5.90
C GLU A 117 0.03 -17.52 5.08
N GLU A 118 -0.18 -17.70 3.78
CA GLU A 118 0.76 -18.38 2.87
C GLU A 118 0.86 -17.66 1.53
N GLY A 119 1.94 -17.91 0.77
CA GLY A 119 2.15 -17.33 -0.56
C GLY A 119 2.83 -15.95 -0.54
N GLU A 120 2.64 -15.20 -1.62
CA GLU A 120 3.30 -13.92 -1.88
C GLU A 120 2.32 -12.93 -2.52
N THR A 121 2.44 -11.66 -2.20
CA THR A 121 1.64 -10.56 -2.76
C THR A 121 2.51 -9.68 -3.66
N ASP A 122 2.06 -9.43 -4.88
CA ASP A 122 2.70 -8.47 -5.76
C ASP A 122 2.28 -7.04 -5.42
N VAL A 123 3.24 -6.18 -5.14
CA VAL A 123 3.00 -4.76 -4.85
C VAL A 123 3.65 -3.91 -5.91
N PHE A 124 2.83 -3.10 -6.59
CA PHE A 124 3.27 -2.13 -7.58
C PHE A 124 3.18 -0.72 -6.98
N VAL A 125 4.23 0.08 -7.15
CA VAL A 125 4.25 1.48 -6.74
C VAL A 125 4.49 2.34 -7.98
N HIS A 126 3.59 3.29 -8.23
CA HIS A 126 3.73 4.25 -9.32
C HIS A 126 4.41 5.55 -8.83
N ASP A 127 4.93 6.35 -9.76
CA ASP A 127 5.68 7.60 -9.55
C ASP A 127 6.96 7.44 -8.71
N VAL A 128 7.69 6.33 -8.88
CA VAL A 128 8.95 6.08 -8.14
C VAL A 128 10.13 6.97 -8.56
N ASP A 129 9.94 7.86 -9.53
CA ASP A 129 10.85 8.97 -9.82
C ASP A 129 10.78 10.09 -8.77
N ARG A 130 9.72 10.12 -7.95
CA ARG A 130 9.59 11.03 -6.81
C ARG A 130 10.32 10.49 -5.58
N ASN A 131 10.91 11.42 -4.82
CA ASN A 131 11.76 11.12 -3.67
C ASN A 131 11.05 10.33 -2.55
N VAL A 132 9.77 10.62 -2.29
CA VAL A 132 8.97 9.93 -1.27
C VAL A 132 8.75 8.47 -1.68
N GLU A 133 8.19 8.25 -2.86
CA GLU A 133 7.86 6.94 -3.39
C GLU A 133 9.13 6.08 -3.56
N ASP A 134 10.23 6.66 -4.03
CA ASP A 134 11.51 5.97 -4.16
C ASP A 134 12.00 5.43 -2.82
N LYS A 135 12.13 6.30 -1.81
CA LYS A 135 12.68 5.95 -0.51
C LYS A 135 11.75 5.04 0.28
N PHE A 136 10.46 5.35 0.35
CA PHE A 136 9.50 4.59 1.14
C PHE A 136 9.28 3.19 0.56
N SER A 137 9.23 3.04 -0.77
CA SER A 137 9.07 1.71 -1.37
C SER A 137 10.29 0.82 -1.08
N LYS A 138 11.52 1.32 -1.28
CA LYS A 138 12.74 0.56 -0.95
C LYS A 138 12.86 0.24 0.54
N ALA A 139 12.47 1.15 1.41
CA ALA A 139 12.54 0.95 2.86
C ALA A 139 11.51 -0.05 3.38
N PHE A 140 10.25 0.07 2.98
CA PHE A 140 9.13 -0.62 3.63
C PHE A 140 8.53 -1.76 2.80
N LEU A 141 8.73 -1.78 1.48
CA LEU A 141 8.55 -2.96 0.65
C LEU A 141 9.85 -3.78 0.52
N CYS A 142 10.96 -3.25 1.05
CA CYS A 142 12.30 -3.82 1.05
C CYS A 142 12.92 -3.93 -0.35
N GLU A 143 14.08 -3.28 -0.53
CA GLU A 143 14.84 -3.35 -1.78
C GLU A 143 15.18 -4.80 -2.19
N GLY A 144 15.43 -5.70 -1.23
CA GLY A 144 15.66 -7.12 -1.53
C GLY A 144 14.43 -7.89 -2.06
N TYR A 145 13.24 -7.31 -2.02
CA TYR A 145 12.02 -7.85 -2.63
C TYR A 145 11.65 -7.16 -3.95
N LEU A 146 12.44 -6.17 -4.39
CA LEU A 146 12.30 -5.53 -5.69
C LEU A 146 12.55 -6.54 -6.81
N ARG A 147 11.60 -6.68 -7.74
CA ARG A 147 11.71 -7.52 -8.93
C ARG A 147 12.16 -6.73 -10.13
N GLU A 148 11.47 -5.63 -10.39
CA GLU A 148 11.65 -4.86 -11.61
C GLU A 148 11.23 -3.40 -11.39
N GLN A 149 11.81 -2.50 -12.17
CA GLN A 149 11.33 -1.14 -12.34
C GLN A 149 11.28 -0.82 -13.83
N GLU A 150 10.09 -0.48 -14.33
CA GLU A 150 9.87 -0.06 -15.71
C GLU A 150 9.32 1.37 -15.72
N GLY A 151 10.11 2.30 -16.24
CA GLY A 151 9.81 3.74 -16.18
C GLY A 151 9.54 4.21 -14.74
N ARG A 152 8.29 4.64 -14.49
CA ARG A 152 7.82 5.17 -13.20
C ARG A 152 7.13 4.14 -12.31
N ILE A 153 7.09 2.87 -12.71
CA ILE A 153 6.45 1.79 -11.94
C ILE A 153 7.53 0.87 -11.39
N ARG A 154 7.38 0.50 -10.13
CA ARG A 154 8.23 -0.47 -9.43
C ARG A 154 7.41 -1.65 -8.93
N HIS A 155 7.90 -2.86 -9.15
CA HIS A 155 7.27 -4.12 -8.75
C HIS A 155 8.06 -4.80 -7.64
N PHE A 156 7.37 -5.16 -6.56
CA PHE A 156 7.88 -5.95 -5.45
C PHE A 156 7.07 -7.23 -5.29
N THR A 157 7.73 -8.31 -4.89
CA THR A 157 7.05 -9.54 -4.46
C THR A 157 7.23 -9.70 -2.95
N ILE A 158 6.16 -9.48 -2.20
CA ILE A 158 6.17 -9.48 -0.73
C ILE A 158 5.75 -10.86 -0.23
N PRO A 159 6.65 -11.64 0.39
CA PRO A 159 6.33 -13.00 0.76
C PRO A 159 5.64 -13.06 2.14
N SER A 160 4.84 -14.07 2.43
CA SER A 160 4.18 -14.26 3.73
C SER A 160 5.20 -14.39 4.87
N HIS A 161 5.08 -13.57 5.92
CA HIS A 161 5.89 -13.72 7.14
C HIS A 161 5.26 -14.71 8.13
N ARG A 162 4.01 -15.12 7.93
CA ARG A 162 3.35 -16.15 8.74
C ARG A 162 3.79 -17.56 8.35
N ALA A 163 4.12 -17.79 7.09
CA ALA A 163 4.56 -19.08 6.58
C ALA A 163 5.93 -19.54 7.12
N ARG A 164 6.78 -18.60 7.56
CA ARG A 164 8.12 -18.92 8.12
C ARG A 164 8.45 -18.04 9.32
N LEU A 165 8.35 -18.63 10.51
CA LEU A 165 8.75 -17.99 11.77
C LEU A 165 10.20 -17.51 11.72
N GLY A 166 10.44 -16.30 12.23
CA GLY A 166 11.77 -15.69 12.30
C GLY A 166 12.27 -15.06 10.98
N ARG A 167 11.43 -14.94 9.94
CA ARG A 167 11.77 -14.14 8.76
C ARG A 167 11.97 -12.67 9.17
N PRO A 168 13.13 -12.05 8.87
CA PRO A 168 13.34 -10.63 9.14
C PRO A 168 12.40 -9.76 8.30
N PHE A 169 12.09 -8.54 8.76
CA PHE A 169 11.16 -7.63 8.07
C PHE A 169 11.57 -7.35 6.61
N CYS A 170 12.86 -7.14 6.40
CA CYS A 170 13.53 -7.12 5.10
C CYS A 170 14.59 -8.23 5.04
N PRO A 171 14.84 -8.82 3.86
CA PRO A 171 15.84 -9.86 3.68
C PRO A 171 17.27 -9.33 3.81
#